data_AF-A0A1Q5JNZ7-F1
#
_entry.id   AF-A0A1Q5JNZ7-F1
#
_cell.length_a   1.000
_cell.length_b   1.000
_cell.length_c   1.000
_cell.angle_alpha   90.00
_cell.angle_beta   90.00
_cell.angle_gamma   90.00
#
_symmetry.space_group_name_H-M   'P 1'
#
loop_
_entity.id
_entity.type
_entity.pdbx_description
1 polymer ?
#
loop_
_entity_poly.entity_id
_entity_poly.type
_entity_poly.pdbx_seq_one_letter_code
_entity_poly.pdbx_strand_id
1 'polypeptide(L)'
;MPPAHDLTPFREQQLAPVGTPTATRSADGRWYVVTSDCPNCHASSVFRVAYGVLGPYKGRGRLLGRRKTPEKLTGNVAVYCQCGYPHPDRPGESPDSGCGAFWDVPVP
;
A
#
# COMPACT_ATOMS: atom_id res chain seq x y z
N MET A 1 -38.22 15.47 1.05
CA MET A 1 -36.99 15.57 1.87
C MET A 1 -35.92 14.72 1.23
N PRO A 2 -34.69 15.22 1.03
CA PRO A 2 -33.57 14.32 0.75
C PRO A 2 -33.39 13.36 1.93
N PRO A 3 -32.87 12.14 1.69
CA PRO A 3 -32.61 11.17 2.75
C PRO A 3 -31.62 11.73 3.77
N ALA A 4 -31.77 11.34 5.04
CA ALA A 4 -30.81 11.67 6.10
C ALA A 4 -29.47 10.97 5.80
N HIS A 5 -28.38 11.71 5.92
CA HIS A 5 -27.02 11.20 5.80
C HIS A 5 -26.43 11.03 7.20
N ASP A 6 -26.63 9.86 7.81
CA ASP A 6 -25.97 9.50 9.08
C ASP A 6 -24.49 9.14 8.82
N LEU A 7 -23.59 9.66 9.66
CA LEU A 7 -22.15 9.42 9.53
C LEU A 7 -21.75 8.00 9.96
N THR A 8 -20.93 7.39 9.13
CA THR A 8 -20.39 6.02 9.17
C THR A 8 -19.22 5.88 10.16
N PRO A 9 -19.31 5.06 11.22
CA PRO A 9 -18.19 4.78 12.11
C PRO A 9 -17.19 3.78 11.49
N PHE A 10 -16.28 4.33 10.69
CA PHE A 10 -14.94 3.85 10.32
C PHE A 10 -14.32 4.96 9.48
N ARG A 11 -13.04 5.30 9.68
CA ARG A 11 -12.35 6.18 8.74
C ARG A 11 -10.89 5.83 8.65
N GLU A 12 -10.40 5.75 7.42
CA GLU A 12 -8.97 5.65 7.18
C GLU A 12 -8.26 6.92 7.67
N GLN A 13 -7.21 6.76 8.47
CA GLN A 13 -6.45 7.85 9.05
C GLN A 13 -4.99 7.72 8.68
N GLN A 14 -4.43 8.79 8.12
CA GLN A 14 -2.99 8.85 7.89
C GLN A 14 -2.26 9.10 9.22
N LEU A 15 -1.26 8.29 9.52
CA LEU A 15 -0.39 8.42 10.68
C LEU A 15 1.08 8.54 10.25
N ALA A 16 1.91 9.08 11.13
CA ALA A 16 3.36 9.08 10.92
C ALA A 16 3.90 7.64 11.08
N PRO A 17 4.83 7.20 10.22
CA PRO A 17 5.44 5.87 10.36
C PRO A 17 6.19 5.76 11.69
N VAL A 18 6.15 4.57 12.29
CA VAL A 18 6.94 4.22 13.47
C VAL A 18 8.04 3.24 13.09
N GLY A 19 9.14 3.25 13.85
CA GLY A 19 10.29 2.39 13.59
C GLY A 19 11.02 2.76 12.29
N THR A 20 11.63 1.77 11.63
CA THR A 20 12.37 1.96 10.39
C THR A 20 11.80 1.04 9.32
N PRO A 21 10.85 1.52 8.50
CA PRO A 21 10.30 0.70 7.44
C PRO A 21 11.38 0.38 6.40
N THR A 22 11.24 -0.78 5.76
CA THR A 22 12.18 -1.23 4.72
C THR A 22 11.44 -1.47 3.41
N ALA A 23 12.07 -1.10 2.30
CA ALA A 23 11.57 -1.36 0.96
C ALA A 23 12.67 -2.01 0.12
N THR A 24 12.49 -3.28 -0.23
CA THR A 24 13.45 -4.04 -1.03
C THR A 24 12.90 -4.31 -2.41
N ARG A 25 13.61 -3.85 -3.43
CA ARG A 25 13.24 -4.07 -4.84
C ARG A 25 13.57 -5.50 -5.27
N SER A 26 12.69 -6.12 -6.06
CA SER A 26 12.94 -7.42 -6.67
C SER A 26 14.07 -7.38 -7.69
N ALA A 27 14.74 -8.52 -7.90
CA ALA A 27 15.84 -8.63 -8.87
C ALA A 27 15.43 -8.30 -10.31
N ASP A 28 14.19 -8.64 -10.69
CA ASP A 28 13.62 -8.31 -12.00
C ASP A 28 13.03 -6.89 -12.07
N GLY A 29 13.07 -6.16 -10.95
CA GLY A 29 12.61 -4.78 -10.80
C GLY A 29 11.11 -4.56 -10.93
N ARG A 30 10.30 -5.62 -10.90
CA ARG A 30 8.85 -5.58 -11.12
C ARG A 30 8.04 -5.32 -9.86
N TRP A 31 8.60 -5.57 -8.68
CA TRP A 31 7.92 -5.31 -7.41
C TRP A 31 8.88 -4.89 -6.31
N TYR A 32 8.32 -4.30 -5.27
CA TYR A 32 8.97 -4.00 -4.00
C TYR A 32 8.31 -4.82 -2.90
N VAL A 33 9.12 -5.35 -1.99
CA VAL A 33 8.66 -5.89 -0.72
C VAL A 33 8.84 -4.79 0.32
N VAL A 34 7.74 -4.31 0.87
CA VAL A 34 7.72 -3.27 1.90
C VAL A 34 7.38 -3.91 3.23
N THR A 35 8.22 -3.69 4.24
CA THR A 35 7.97 -4.15 5.62
C THR A 35 7.90 -2.95 6.54
N SER A 36 6.85 -2.86 7.32
CA SER A 36 6.65 -1.76 8.28
C SER A 36 5.66 -2.16 9.38
N ASP A 37 5.78 -1.52 10.54
CA ASP A 37 4.84 -1.70 11.65
C ASP A 37 3.73 -0.64 11.60
N CYS A 38 2.52 -1.05 11.97
CA CYS A 38 1.40 -0.12 12.09
C CYS A 38 1.66 0.91 13.21
N PRO A 39 1.59 2.22 12.94
CA PRO A 39 1.77 3.26 13.96
C PRO A 39 0.76 3.23 15.10
N ASN A 40 -0.42 2.64 14.87
CA ASN A 40 -1.50 2.58 15.85
C ASN A 40 -1.50 1.28 16.66
N CYS A 41 -1.40 0.13 15.99
CA CYS A 41 -1.54 -1.19 16.63
C CYS A 41 -0.24 -1.99 16.75
N HIS A 42 0.85 -1.47 16.19
CA HIS A 42 2.18 -2.06 16.20
C HIS A 42 2.30 -3.45 15.56
N ALA A 43 1.26 -3.91 14.86
CA ALA A 43 1.34 -5.12 14.06
C ALA A 43 2.28 -4.92 12.86
N SER A 44 3.24 -5.83 12.70
CA SER A 44 4.11 -5.88 11.53
C SER A 44 3.33 -6.29 10.29
N SER A 45 3.57 -5.59 9.19
CA SER A 45 2.91 -5.85 7.93
C SER A 45 3.93 -5.92 6.79
N VAL A 46 3.71 -6.85 5.85
CA VAL A 46 4.57 -7.08 4.68
C VAL A 46 3.73 -6.96 3.40
N PHE A 47 4.08 -6.01 2.55
CA PHE A 47 3.35 -5.69 1.33
C PHE A 47 4.20 -5.96 0.10
N ARG A 48 3.56 -6.49 -0.94
CA ARG A 48 4.15 -6.55 -2.27
C ARG A 48 3.53 -5.49 -3.16
N VAL A 49 4.35 -4.52 -3.55
CA VAL A 49 3.93 -3.39 -4.39
C VAL A 49 4.46 -3.63 -5.80
N ALA A 50 3.58 -3.87 -6.76
CA ALA A 50 3.97 -3.96 -8.17
C ALA A 50 4.08 -2.55 -8.76
N TYR A 51 5.17 -2.27 -9.47
CA TYR A 51 5.38 -0.97 -10.13
C TYR A 51 5.89 -1.15 -11.56
N GLY A 52 5.31 -0.40 -12.49
CA GLY A 52 5.64 -0.44 -13.91
C GLY A 52 4.41 -0.61 -14.81
N VAL A 53 4.62 -0.59 -16.13
CA VAL A 53 3.55 -0.68 -17.14
C VAL A 53 2.93 -2.08 -17.11
N LEU A 54 1.69 -2.17 -16.61
CA LEU A 54 0.85 -3.36 -16.65
C LEU A 54 0.30 -3.57 -18.08
N GLY A 55 1.16 -3.96 -19.02
CA GLY A 55 0.70 -4.39 -20.34
C GLY A 55 1.77 -4.39 -21.42
N PRO A 56 1.59 -5.18 -22.50
CA PRO A 56 2.40 -5.04 -23.69
C PRO A 56 2.18 -3.65 -24.29
N TYR A 57 3.27 -2.94 -24.57
CA TYR A 57 3.23 -1.67 -25.30
C TYR A 57 2.47 -1.84 -26.63
N LYS A 58 1.31 -1.18 -26.78
CA LYS A 58 0.52 -1.13 -28.02
C LYS A 58 1.15 -0.15 -29.02
N GLY A 59 2.37 -0.43 -29.47
CA GLY A 59 3.05 0.36 -30.49
C GLY A 59 3.69 -0.51 -31.57
N ARG A 60 3.52 -0.11 -32.84
CA ARG A 60 4.03 -0.82 -34.04
C ARG A 60 5.57 -0.87 -34.15
N GLY A 61 6.33 -0.31 -33.19
CA GLY A 61 7.80 -0.28 -33.18
C GLY A 61 8.41 -1.37 -32.30
N ARG A 62 8.28 -2.63 -32.69
CA ARG A 62 8.51 -3.81 -31.83
C ARG A 62 9.88 -4.49 -32.00
N LEU A 63 11.00 -3.75 -32.11
CA LEU A 63 12.32 -4.41 -32.24
C LEU A 63 13.55 -3.77 -31.57
N LEU A 64 13.49 -2.54 -31.03
CA LEU A 64 14.72 -1.86 -30.57
C LEU A 64 14.76 -1.41 -29.10
N GLY A 65 13.84 -1.85 -28.25
CA GLY A 65 13.80 -1.32 -26.89
C GLY A 65 13.10 -2.21 -25.88
N ARG A 66 13.54 -3.46 -25.74
CA ARG A 66 13.16 -4.31 -24.61
C ARG A 66 13.72 -3.64 -23.34
N ARG A 67 13.00 -2.71 -22.71
CA ARG A 67 13.29 -2.30 -21.32
C ARG A 67 13.17 -3.58 -20.48
N LYS A 68 14.30 -4.24 -20.22
CA LYS A 68 14.38 -5.54 -19.53
C LYS A 68 13.92 -5.44 -18.06
N THR A 69 13.88 -4.23 -17.53
CA THR A 69 13.53 -3.93 -16.14
C THR A 69 12.70 -2.65 -16.14
N PRO A 70 11.56 -2.59 -15.41
CA PRO A 70 10.82 -1.36 -15.20
C PRO A 70 11.71 -0.26 -14.59
N GLU A 71 11.28 0.99 -14.75
CA GLU A 71 11.88 2.11 -14.02
C GLU A 71 11.71 1.92 -12.50
N LYS A 72 12.59 2.50 -11.69
CA LYS A 72 12.47 2.45 -10.23
C LYS A 72 11.31 3.35 -9.81
N LEU A 73 10.54 2.90 -8.81
CA LEU A 73 9.59 3.77 -8.14
C LEU A 73 10.39 4.76 -7.28
N THR A 74 10.01 6.04 -7.32
CA THR A 74 10.62 7.10 -6.51
C THR A 74 9.56 7.70 -5.59
N GLY A 75 9.96 8.18 -4.41
CA GLY A 75 9.06 8.84 -3.46
C GLY A 75 8.55 7.88 -2.39
N ASN A 76 7.24 7.85 -2.17
CA ASN A 76 6.60 7.08 -1.11
C ASN A 76 5.55 6.11 -1.65
N VAL A 77 5.33 5.02 -0.92
CA VAL A 77 4.17 4.13 -1.09
C VAL A 77 3.28 4.24 0.13
N ALA A 78 1.97 4.42 -0.10
CA ALA A 78 0.97 4.34 0.96
C ALA A 78 0.78 2.88 1.41
N VAL A 79 0.94 2.65 2.70
CA VAL A 79 0.78 1.37 3.38
C VAL A 79 -0.42 1.44 4.31
N TYR A 80 -1.25 0.40 4.32
CA TYR A 80 -2.45 0.32 5.15
C TYR A 80 -2.27 -0.76 6.20
N CYS A 81 -2.81 -0.55 7.40
CA CYS A 81 -2.90 -1.60 8.39
C CYS A 81 -3.73 -2.78 7.86
N GLN A 82 -3.16 -3.99 7.89
CA GLN A 82 -3.82 -5.25 7.51
C GLN A 82 -3.83 -6.25 8.67
N CYS A 83 -3.73 -5.78 9.91
CA CYS A 83 -3.49 -6.65 11.07
C CYS A 83 -4.62 -7.66 11.34
N GLY A 84 -5.85 -7.40 10.87
CA GLY A 84 -6.98 -8.31 11.08
C GLY A 84 -7.46 -8.41 12.54
N TYR A 85 -6.76 -7.79 13.50
CA TYR A 85 -7.06 -7.90 14.94
C TYR A 85 -8.24 -7.03 15.36
N PRO A 86 -9.00 -7.45 16.40
CA PRO A 86 -10.08 -6.64 16.98
C PRO A 86 -9.53 -5.32 17.54
N HIS A 87 -10.10 -4.20 17.09
CA HIS A 87 -9.91 -2.87 17.69
C HIS A 87 -11.24 -2.37 18.25
N PRO A 88 -11.24 -1.56 19.33
CA PRO A 88 -12.46 -0.93 19.84
C PRO A 88 -13.20 -0.12 18.77
N ASP A 89 -12.44 0.55 17.89
CA ASP A 89 -12.95 1.38 16.80
C ASP A 89 -13.12 0.61 15.48
N ARG A 90 -13.04 -0.73 15.52
CA ARG A 90 -13.21 -1.56 14.33
C ARG A 90 -14.69 -1.63 13.95
N PRO A 91 -15.06 -1.39 12.68
CA PRO A 91 -16.43 -1.55 12.23
C PRO A 91 -16.77 -3.03 12.20
N GLY A 92 -17.89 -3.40 12.83
CA GLY A 92 -18.34 -4.79 12.82
C GLY A 92 -18.60 -5.32 11.41
N GLU A 93 -18.93 -4.44 10.47
CA GLU A 93 -19.16 -4.75 9.06
C GLU A 93 -17.89 -5.05 8.25
N SER A 94 -16.69 -4.77 8.77
CA SER A 94 -15.42 -4.94 8.04
C SER A 94 -14.34 -5.67 8.87
N PRO A 95 -14.56 -6.96 9.19
CA PRO A 95 -13.63 -7.76 9.99
C PRO A 95 -12.33 -8.12 9.25
N ASP A 96 -12.23 -7.81 7.96
CA ASP A 96 -11.00 -8.00 7.18
C ASP A 96 -10.18 -6.71 7.09
N SER A 97 -10.77 -5.56 7.44
CA SER A 97 -10.08 -4.27 7.46
C SER A 97 -9.19 -4.18 8.70
N GLY A 98 -7.94 -3.72 8.54
CA GLY A 98 -7.11 -3.37 9.70
C GLY A 98 -7.66 -2.15 10.44
N CYS A 99 -6.88 -1.58 11.35
CA CYS A 99 -7.34 -0.51 12.25
C CYS A 99 -7.60 0.86 11.57
N GLY A 100 -7.70 0.91 10.24
CA GLY A 100 -7.88 2.15 9.46
C GLY A 100 -6.64 3.03 9.34
N ALA A 101 -5.54 2.74 10.04
CA ALA A 101 -4.31 3.50 9.89
C ALA A 101 -3.66 3.25 8.52
N PHE A 102 -3.20 4.32 7.88
CA PHE A 102 -2.28 4.25 6.75
C PHE A 102 -1.11 5.21 6.92
N TRP A 103 0.03 4.93 6.31
CA TRP A 103 1.24 5.74 6.42
C TRP A 103 2.09 5.62 5.17
N ASP A 104 2.97 6.60 4.96
CA ASP A 104 3.89 6.61 3.83
C ASP A 104 5.19 5.88 4.17
N VAL A 105 5.61 4.98 3.28
CA VAL A 105 6.92 4.33 3.34
C VAL A 105 7.79 4.81 2.18
N PRO A 106 8.97 5.39 2.43
CA PRO A 106 9.88 5.81 1.37
C PRO A 106 10.41 4.58 0.61
N VAL A 107 10.55 4.74 -0.71
CA VAL A 107 11.15 3.73 -1.58
C VAL A 107 12.45 4.26 -2.22
N PRO A 108 13.47 3.39 -2.38
CA PRO A 108 14.80 3.76 -2.86
C PRO A 108 14.94 3.88 -4.39
#